data_AF-A0A2J8ME26-F1
#
_entry.id   AF-A0A2J8ME26-F1
#
_cell.length_a   1.000
_cell.length_b   1.000
_cell.length_c   1.000
_cell.angle_alpha   90.00
_cell.angle_beta   90.00
_cell.angle_gamma   90.00
#
_symmetry.space_group_name_H-M   'P 1'
#
loop_
_entity.id
_entity.type
_entity.pdbx_description
1 polymer ?
#
loop_
_entity_poly.entity_id
_entity_poly.type
_entity_poly.pdbx_seq_one_letter_code
_entity_poly.pdbx_strand_id
1 'polypeptide(L)' 'MVEKYRPQTLNDLISHQDILSTIQKFINEDRLPHLLLYGPPGTGKTSTILACAKQLYKDKEFG' A
#
# COMPACT_ATOMS: atom_id res chain seq x y z
N MET A 1 -16.66 -8.94 -12.00
CA MET A 1 -16.92 -7.65 -11.31
C MET A 1 -15.92 -7.32 -10.19
N VAL A 2 -14.99 -8.22 -9.83
CA VAL A 2 -14.00 -8.01 -8.75
C VAL A 2 -12.71 -7.31 -9.22
N GLU A 3 -12.25 -7.54 -10.45
CA GLU A 3 -10.99 -6.95 -10.95
C GLU A 3 -11.05 -5.44 -11.19
N LYS A 4 -12.24 -4.86 -11.36
CA LYS A 4 -12.42 -3.43 -11.65
C LYS A 4 -12.10 -2.52 -10.44
N TYR A 5 -12.06 -3.09 -9.24
CA TYR A 5 -11.73 -2.39 -7.99
C TYR A 5 -10.39 -2.82 -7.41
N ARG A 6 -9.53 -3.48 -8.19
CA ARG A 6 -8.18 -3.81 -7.72
C ARG A 6 -7.34 -2.54 -7.90
N PRO A 7 -7.07 -1.76 -6.84
CA PRO A 7 -6.33 -0.52 -6.96
C PRO A 7 -4.97 -0.80 -7.59
N GLN A 8 -4.72 -0.21 -8.74
CA GLN A 8 -3.44 -0.34 -9.46
C GLN A 8 -2.37 0.57 -8.86
N THR A 9 -2.80 1.63 -8.17
CA THR A 9 -1.96 2.63 -7.53
C THR A 9 -2.46 2.87 -6.10
N LEU A 10 -1.55 3.32 -5.21
CA LEU A 10 -1.91 3.69 -3.84
C LEU A 10 -2.96 4.80 -3.78
N ASN A 11 -3.03 5.67 -4.79
CA ASN A 11 -4.02 6.75 -4.88
C ASN A 11 -5.46 6.24 -5.10
N ASP A 12 -5.61 5.01 -5.58
CA ASP A 12 -6.90 4.37 -5.83
C ASP A 12 -7.50 3.79 -4.52
N LEU A 13 -6.69 3.68 -3.46
CA LEU A 13 -7.15 3.45 -2.09
C LEU A 13 -7.64 4.77 -1.48
N ILE A 14 -8.86 5.15 -1.83
CA ILE A 14 -9.53 6.36 -1.31
C ILE A 14 -9.75 6.26 0.22
N SER A 15 -9.81 5.04 0.77
CA SER A 15 -9.85 4.81 2.21
C SER A 15 -8.43 4.68 2.76
N HIS A 16 -8.07 5.52 3.73
CA HIS A 16 -6.82 5.51 4.52
C HIS A 16 -5.63 6.34 3.98
N GLN A 17 -5.85 7.53 3.39
CA GLN A 17 -4.75 8.40 2.96
C GLN A 17 -3.70 8.68 4.06
N ASP A 18 -4.10 8.81 5.32
CA ASP A 18 -3.17 9.02 6.44
C ASP A 18 -2.21 7.84 6.65
N ILE A 19 -2.75 6.61 6.54
CA ILE A 19 -1.95 5.37 6.65
C ILE A 19 -0.99 5.29 5.47
N LEU A 20 -1.47 5.58 4.26
CA LEU A 20 -0.63 5.55 3.06
C LEU A 20 0.49 6.58 3.12
N SER A 21 0.20 7.81 3.55
CA SER A 21 1.20 8.88 3.72
C SER A 21 2.26 8.50 4.76
N THR A 22 1.84 7.86 5.85
CA THR A 22 2.73 7.37 6.91
C THR A 22 3.65 6.27 6.40
N ILE A 23 3.10 5.27 5.69
CA ILE A 23 3.90 4.19 5.12
C ILE A 23 4.85 4.75 4.04
N GLN A 24 4.40 5.69 3.21
CA GLN A 24 5.24 6.35 2.20
C GLN A 24 6.44 7.06 2.84
N LYS A 25 6.25 7.74 3.97
CA LYS A 25 7.36 8.34 4.74
C LYS A 25 8.34 7.28 5.23
N PHE A 26 7.86 6.18 5.81
CA PHE A 26 8.72 5.10 6.28
C PHE A 26 9.51 4.43 5.15
N ILE A 27 8.91 4.31 3.97
CA ILE A 27 9.60 3.81 2.76
C ILE A 27 10.72 4.78 2.35
N ASN A 28 10.42 6.08 2.27
CA ASN A 28 11.40 7.10 1.88
C ASN A 28 12.56 7.22 2.88
N GLU A 29 12.32 6.87 4.15
CA GLU A 29 13.33 6.84 5.21
C GLU A 29 14.11 5.51 5.29
N ASP A 30 13.83 4.54 4.41
CA ASP A 30 14.33 3.14 4.45
C ASP A 30 14.13 2.47 5.83
N ARG A 31 13.05 2.84 6.52
CA ARG A 31 12.71 2.43 7.89
C ARG A 31 11.31 1.83 7.97
N LEU A 32 10.99 0.93 7.04
CA LEU A 32 9.69 0.27 7.05
C LEU A 32 9.57 -0.70 8.25
N PRO A 33 8.69 -0.45 9.23
CA PRO A 33 8.49 -1.37 10.34
C PRO A 33 7.68 -2.61 9.89
N HIS A 34 7.60 -3.64 10.74
CA HIS A 34 6.67 -4.73 10.52
C HIS A 34 5.22 -4.22 10.57
N LEU A 35 4.48 -4.37 9.48
CA LEU A 35 3.11 -3.90 9.34
C LEU A 35 2.11 -5.02 9.67
N LEU A 36 1.17 -4.74 10.58
CA LEU A 36 -0.01 -5.58 10.83
C LEU A 36 -1.26 -4.85 10.35
N LEU A 37 -1.83 -5.29 9.23
CA LEU A 37 -3.06 -4.74 8.69
C LEU A 37 -4.26 -5.57 9.16
N TYR A 38 -5.12 -5.00 10.00
CA TYR A 38 -6.31 -5.66 10.53
C TYR A 38 -7.57 -4.81 10.29
N GLY A 39 -8.73 -5.46 10.20
CA GLY A 39 -10.02 -4.79 9.99
C GLY A 39 -11.07 -5.68 9.29
N PRO A 40 -12.32 -5.20 9.15
CA PRO A 40 -13.42 -5.93 8.53
C PRO A 40 -13.13 -6.42 7.09
N PRO A 41 -13.77 -7.50 6.61
CA PRO A 41 -13.62 -7.92 5.21
C PRO A 41 -14.06 -6.81 4.26
N GLY A 42 -13.37 -6.66 3.12
CA GLY A 42 -13.68 -5.63 2.12
C GLY A 42 -13.04 -4.24 2.36
N THR A 43 -12.29 -4.02 3.44
CA THR A 43 -11.63 -2.72 3.72
C THR A 43 -10.29 -2.50 3.00
N GLY A 44 -10.02 -3.23 1.92
CA GLY A 44 -8.85 -2.96 1.07
C GLY A 44 -7.48 -3.38 1.61
N LYS A 45 -7.35 -3.96 2.81
CA LYS A 45 -6.05 -4.35 3.44
C LYS A 45 -5.08 -5.09 2.51
N THR A 46 -5.54 -6.17 1.87
CA THR A 46 -4.73 -6.96 0.93
C THR A 46 -4.32 -6.12 -0.28
N SER A 47 -5.22 -5.26 -0.76
CA SER A 47 -4.94 -4.36 -1.86
C SER A 47 -3.92 -3.27 -1.46
N THR A 48 -4.00 -2.75 -0.24
CA THR A 48 -3.06 -1.77 0.33
C THR A 48 -1.65 -2.31 0.37
N ILE A 49 -1.43 -3.48 0.96
CA ILE A 49 -0.07 -4.02 1.07
C ILE A 49 0.51 -4.39 -0.28
N LEU A 50 -0.31 -4.87 -1.23
CA LEU A 50 0.12 -5.15 -2.60
C LEU A 50 0.55 -3.88 -3.35
N ALA A 51 -0.21 -2.80 -3.23
CA ALA A 51 0.15 -1.53 -3.86
C ALA A 51 1.42 -0.93 -3.24
N CYS A 52 1.55 -1.06 -1.91
CA CYS A 52 2.73 -0.61 -1.17
C CYS A 52 3.99 -1.41 -1.53
N ALA A 53 3.89 -2.74 -1.59
CA ALA A 53 4.99 -3.60 -2.02
C ALA A 53 5.41 -3.29 -3.47
N LYS A 54 4.44 -3.10 -4.39
CA LYS A 54 4.75 -2.71 -5.77
C LYS A 54 5.56 -1.43 -5.85
N GLN A 55 5.29 -0.44 -5.01
CA GLN A 55 6.05 0.81 -5.00
C GLN A 55 7.45 0.62 -4.38
N LEU A 56 7.54 -0.07 -3.25
CA LEU A 56 8.82 -0.36 -2.58
C LEU A 56 9.79 -1.15 -3.46
N TYR A 57 9.31 -2.18 -4.17
CA TYR A 57 10.15 -3.03 -5.00
C TYR A 57 10.36 -2.50 -6.41
N LYS A 58 9.46 -1.67 -6.97
CA LYS A 58 9.71 -1.01 -8.26
C LYS A 58 10.91 -0.06 -8.22
N ASP A 59 11.10 0.65 -7.11
CA ASP A 59 12.26 1.53 -6.91
C ASP A 59 13.56 0.74 -6.72
N LYS A 60 13.51 -0.47 -6.13
CA LYS A 60 14.71 -1.30 -5.87
C LYS A 60 15.21 -2.11 -7.09
N GLU A 61 14.35 -2.43 -8.05
CA GLU A 61 14.73 -3.24 -9.23
C GLU A 61 15.30 -2.41 -10.40
N PHE A 62 15.27 -1.07 -10.31
CA PHE A 62 15.84 -0.16 -11.32
C PHE A 62 16.93 0.78 -10.77
N GLY A 63 17.49 0.44 -9.59
CA GLY A 63 18.65 1.11 -9.00
C GLY A 63 19.97 0.41 -9.34
#